data_AF-A0A2V6PST7-F1
#
_entry.id   AF-A0A2V6PST7-F1
#
_cell.length_a   1.000
_cell.length_b   1.000
_cell.length_c   1.000
_cell.angle_alpha   90.00
_cell.angle_beta   90.00
_cell.angle_gamma   90.00
#
_symmetry.space_group_name_H-M   'P 1'
#
loop_
_entity.id
_entity.type
_entity.pdbx_description
1 polymer ?
#
loop_
_entity_poly.entity_id
_entity_poly.type
_entity_poly.pdbx_seq_one_letter_code
_entity_poly.pdbx_strand_id
1 'polypeptide(L)'
;MVGGEEALRRALDLLAAGDWQHAHAIVQEHTSPLAAWLHGIVHTLEGDMENAQYWYRKADRVFRGAEGVQEEIAAARHRMQDEPAR
;
A
#
# COMPACT_ATOMS: atom_id res chain seq x y z
N MET A 1 4.72 20.94 -4.79
CA MET A 1 4.99 19.67 -4.10
C MET A 1 3.65 18.99 -3.90
N VAL A 2 3.43 17.83 -4.52
CA VAL A 2 2.25 17.02 -4.20
C VAL A 2 2.44 16.57 -2.76
N GLY A 3 1.47 16.83 -1.88
CA GLY A 3 1.54 16.38 -0.49
C GLY A 3 1.69 14.86 -0.44
N GLY A 4 2.43 14.32 0.54
CA GLY A 4 2.65 12.88 0.67
C GLY A 4 1.36 12.06 0.72
N GLU A 5 0.28 12.64 1.25
CA GLU A 5 -1.05 12.03 1.27
C GLU A 5 -1.67 11.89 -0.13
N GLU A 6 -1.54 12.91 -0.98
CA GLU A 6 -2.02 12.88 -2.38
C GLU A 6 -1.28 11.81 -3.19
N ALA A 7 0.03 11.69 -2.96
CA ALA A 7 0.85 10.68 -3.60
C ALA A 7 0.40 9.26 -3.20
N LEU A 8 0.20 9.01 -1.90
CA LEU A 8 -0.29 7.72 -1.42
C LEU A 8 -1.73 7.42 -1.87
N ARG A 9 -2.59 8.42 -2.00
CA ARG A 9 -3.92 8.26 -2.60
C ARG A 9 -3.82 7.81 -4.06
N ARG A 10 -2.95 8.44 -4.85
CA ARG A 10 -2.69 8.02 -6.23
C ARG A 10 -2.14 6.60 -6.30
N ALA A 11 -1.24 6.21 -5.39
CA ALA A 11 -0.74 4.85 -5.33
C ALA A 11 -1.86 3.83 -5.07
N LEU A 12 -2.81 4.14 -4.18
CA LEU A 12 -4.00 3.30 -3.94
C LEU A 12 -4.87 3.14 -5.19
N ASP A 13 -5.07 4.20 -5.96
CA ASP A 13 -5.86 4.14 -7.20
C ASP A 13 -5.18 3.26 -8.26
N LEU A 14 -3.85 3.32 -8.35
CA LEU A 14 -3.05 2.46 -9.23
C LEU A 14 -3.11 0.99 -8.79
N LEU A 15 -3.00 0.72 -7.48
CA LEU A 15 -3.15 -0.64 -6.92
C LEU A 15 -4.54 -1.22 -7.22
N ALA A 16 -5.60 -0.43 -7.06
CA ALA A 16 -6.97 -0.85 -7.38
C ALA A 16 -7.16 -1.13 -8.89
N ALA A 17 -6.39 -0.44 -9.75
CA ALA A 17 -6.36 -0.70 -11.19
C ALA A 17 -5.44 -1.86 -11.60
N GLY A 18 -4.72 -2.48 -10.65
CA GLY A 18 -3.73 -3.53 -10.91
C GLY A 18 -2.38 -3.03 -11.40
N ASP A 19 -2.16 -1.71 -11.46
CA ASP A 19 -0.92 -1.07 -11.89
C ASP A 19 0.07 -0.94 -10.71
N TRP A 20 0.53 -2.09 -10.24
CA TRP A 20 1.43 -2.15 -9.09
C TRP A 20 2.81 -1.53 -9.37
N GLN A 21 3.24 -1.45 -10.64
CA GLN A 21 4.54 -0.91 -11.03
C GLN A 21 4.59 0.60 -10.80
N HIS A 22 3.58 1.33 -11.27
CA HIS A 22 3.51 2.77 -11.01
C HIS A 22 3.17 3.07 -9.54
N ALA A 23 2.39 2.22 -8.88
CA ALA A 23 2.18 2.33 -7.44
C ALA A 23 3.51 2.20 -6.68
N HIS A 24 4.35 1.21 -7.05
CA HIS A 24 5.66 0.99 -6.45
C HIS A 24 6.54 2.24 -6.58
N ALA A 25 6.55 2.85 -7.77
CA ALA A 25 7.34 4.03 -8.04
C ALA A 25 7.01 5.22 -7.12
N ILE A 26 5.77 5.30 -6.64
CA ILE A 26 5.32 6.32 -5.70
C ILE A 26 5.65 5.92 -4.26
N VAL A 27 5.28 4.71 -3.84
CA VAL A 27 5.36 4.31 -2.43
C VAL A 27 6.80 4.18 -1.94
N GLN A 28 7.76 3.89 -2.81
CA GLN A 28 9.19 3.84 -2.48
C GLN A 28 9.77 5.17 -1.97
N GLU A 29 9.15 6.29 -2.33
CA GLU A 29 9.55 7.63 -1.88
C GLU A 29 8.98 7.97 -0.49
N HIS A 30 8.21 7.06 0.12
CA HIS A 30 7.49 7.29 1.37
C HIS A 30 7.79 6.22 2.42
N THR A 31 7.92 6.64 3.68
CA THR A 31 8.30 5.76 4.80
C THR A 31 7.25 5.66 5.90
N SER A 32 6.04 6.18 5.66
CA SER A 32 4.93 6.11 6.62
C SER A 32 4.44 4.67 6.82
N PRO A 33 3.72 4.38 7.92
CA PRO A 33 3.08 3.06 8.11
C PRO A 33 2.13 2.69 6.96
N LEU A 34 1.42 3.68 6.40
CA LEU A 34 0.59 3.48 5.22
C LEU A 34 1.43 3.11 4.00
N ALA A 35 2.54 3.81 3.74
CA ALA A 35 3.44 3.49 2.63
C ALA A 35 4.04 2.09 2.76
N ALA A 36 4.45 1.68 3.97
CA ALA A 36 4.92 0.33 4.24
C ALA A 36 3.84 -0.72 3.94
N TRP A 37 2.58 -0.45 4.28
CA TRP A 37 1.48 -1.33 3.93
C TRP A 37 1.26 -1.42 2.41
N LEU A 38 1.25 -0.29 1.71
CA LEU A 38 1.10 -0.26 0.26
C LEU A 38 2.24 -1.00 -0.46
N HIS A 39 3.48 -0.91 0.05
CA HIS A 39 4.59 -1.75 -0.41
C HIS A 39 4.31 -3.25 -0.27
N GLY A 40 3.71 -3.65 0.86
CA GLY A 40 3.28 -5.04 1.04
C GLY A 40 2.28 -5.48 -0.03
N ILE A 41 1.30 -4.63 -0.34
CA ILE A 41 0.30 -4.89 -1.40
C ILE A 41 0.98 -4.97 -2.77
N VAL A 42 1.90 -4.04 -3.09
CA VAL A 42 2.68 -4.04 -4.34
C VAL A 42 3.36 -5.40 -4.55
N HIS A 43 4.15 -5.87 -3.58
CA HIS A 43 4.88 -7.12 -3.72
C HIS A 43 3.95 -8.35 -3.75
N THR A 44 2.78 -8.25 -3.12
CA THR A 44 1.75 -9.29 -3.24
C THR A 44 1.25 -9.41 -4.69
N LEU A 45 1.03 -8.27 -5.36
CA LEU A 45 0.61 -8.23 -6.78
C LEU A 45 1.75 -8.59 -7.74
N GLU A 46 2.99 -8.27 -7.39
CA GLU A 46 4.20 -8.64 -8.15
C GLU A 46 4.46 -10.16 -8.11
N GLY A 47 4.03 -10.85 -7.05
CA GLY A 47 4.30 -12.26 -6.81
C GLY A 47 5.45 -12.54 -5.83
N ASP A 48 6.03 -11.49 -5.23
CA ASP A 48 7.11 -11.58 -4.25
C ASP A 48 6.54 -11.66 -2.81
N MET A 49 6.14 -12.87 -2.42
CA MET A 49 5.49 -13.11 -1.13
C MET A 49 6.42 -12.90 0.07
N GLU A 50 7.74 -13.07 -0.11
CA GLU A 50 8.72 -12.87 0.96
C GLU A 50 8.88 -11.38 1.28
N ASN A 51 9.02 -10.53 0.25
CA ASN A 51 9.04 -9.09 0.45
C ASN A 51 7.69 -8.56 0.91
N ALA A 52 6.57 -9.08 0.40
CA ALA A 52 5.26 -8.71 0.89
C ALA A 52 5.17 -8.89 2.42
N GLN A 53 5.53 -10.08 2.93
CA GLN A 53 5.55 -10.35 4.37
C GLN A 53 6.46 -9.39 5.16
N TYR A 54 7.63 -9.07 4.63
CA TYR A 54 8.53 -8.09 5.26
C TYR A 54 7.84 -6.74 5.47
N TRP A 55 7.19 -6.23 4.43
CA TRP A 55 6.52 -4.93 4.46
C TRP A 55 5.24 -4.92 5.30
N TYR A 56 4.46 -6.00 5.28
CA TYR A 56 3.31 -6.17 6.18
C TYR A 56 3.73 -6.12 7.65
N ARG A 57 4.82 -6.81 8.03
CA ARG A 57 5.37 -6.71 9.40
C ARG A 57 5.82 -5.29 9.73
N LYS A 58 6.46 -4.58 8.79
CA LYS A 58 6.89 -3.19 8.98
C LYS A 58 5.69 -2.24 9.17
N ALA A 59 4.55 -2.56 8.59
CA ALA A 59 3.29 -1.86 8.79
C ALA A 59 2.51 -2.29 10.05
N ASP A 60 3.05 -3.23 10.85
CA ASP A 60 2.36 -3.87 11.98
C ASP A 60 1.04 -4.54 11.58
N ARG A 61 1.07 -5.28 10.45
CA ARG A 61 -0.09 -5.97 9.88
C ARG A 61 0.19 -7.44 9.60
N VAL A 62 -0.87 -8.25 9.68
CA VAL A 62 -0.83 -9.67 9.30
C VAL A 62 -0.92 -9.79 7.78
N PHE A 63 0.00 -10.54 7.19
CA PHE A 63 -0.05 -10.87 5.77
C PHE A 63 -1.11 -11.94 5.50
N ARG A 64 -2.09 -11.64 4.63
CA ARG A 64 -3.22 -12.54 4.31
C ARG A 64 -3.04 -13.33 3.01
N GLY A 65 -1.89 -13.20 2.33
CA GLY A 65 -1.68 -13.81 1.02
C GLY A 65 -2.39 -13.07 -0.11
N ALA A 66 -2.21 -13.57 -1.34
CA ALA A 66 -2.74 -12.95 -2.56
C ALA A 66 -4.28 -12.88 -2.59
N GLU A 67 -4.97 -13.83 -1.95
CA GLU A 67 -6.44 -13.87 -1.89
C GLU A 67 -7.02 -12.65 -1.16
N GLY A 68 -6.29 -12.08 -0.19
CA GLY A 68 -6.72 -10.92 0.59
C GLY A 68 -6.35 -9.56 -0.02
N VAL A 69 -5.68 -9.51 -1.18
CA VAL A 69 -5.09 -8.26 -1.70
C VAL A 69 -6.12 -7.16 -1.94
N GLN A 70 -7.31 -7.53 -2.45
CA GLN A 70 -8.39 -6.57 -2.71
C GLN A 70 -8.99 -6.01 -1.41
N GLU A 71 -9.11 -6.84 -0.38
CA GLU A 71 -9.57 -6.41 0.94
C GLU A 71 -8.56 -5.46 1.59
N GLU A 72 -7.26 -5.75 1.44
CA GLU A 72 -6.19 -4.90 1.97
C GLU A 72 -6.13 -3.54 1.25
N ILE A 73 -6.35 -3.49 -0.07
CA ILE A 73 -6.48 -2.22 -0.82
C ILE A 73 -7.68 -1.39 -0.28
N ALA A 74 -8.84 -2.03 -0.11
CA ALA A 74 -10.03 -1.36 0.40
C ALA A 74 -9.82 -0.84 1.83
N ALA A 75 -9.20 -1.64 2.69
CA ALA A 75 -8.90 -1.26 4.07
C ALA A 75 -7.87 -0.11 4.13
N ALA A 76 -6.87 -0.11 3.26
CA ALA A 76 -5.87 0.96 3.19
C ALA A 76 -6.50 2.29 2.73
N ARG A 77 -7.45 2.23 1.79
CA ARG A 77 -8.23 3.40 1.38
C ARG A 77 -9.08 3.94 2.53
N HIS A 78 -9.76 3.08 3.29
CA HIS A 78 -10.55 3.50 4.46
C HIS A 78 -9.66 4.14 5.54
N ARG A 79 -8.50 3.52 5.82
CA ARG A 79 -7.53 4.04 6.81
C ARG A 79 -7.00 5.44 6.48
N MET A 80 -6.93 5.78 5.19
CA MET A 80 -6.53 7.10 4.71
C MET A 80 -7.67 8.11 4.83
N GLN A 81 -8.93 7.69 4.70
CA GLN A 81 -10.11 8.55 4.91
C GLN A 81 -10.37 8.83 6.39
N ASP A 82 -9.95 7.92 7.28
CA ASP A 82 -10.12 8.02 8.74
C ASP A 82 -9.04 8.83 9.46
N GLU A 83 -7.93 9.21 8.81
CA GLU A 83 -6.99 10.14 9.45
C GLU A 83 -7.60 11.54 9.41
N PRO A 84 -7.94 12.15 10.58
CA PRO A 84 -8.30 13.55 10.57
C PRO A 84 -7.08 14.33 10.09
N ALA A 85 -7.30 15.17 9.07
CA ALA A 85 -6.35 16.19 8.66
C ALA A 85 -5.87 16.92 9.92
N ARG A 86 -4.60 16.72 10.27
CA ARG A 86 -3.98 17.33 11.46
C ARG A 86 -3.72 18.81 11.22
#